data_AF-A0A0B4CTR6-F1
#
_entry.id   AF-A0A0B4CTR6-F1
#
_cell.length_a   1.000
_cell.length_b   1.000
_cell.length_c   1.000
_cell.angle_alpha   90.00
_cell.angle_beta   90.00
_cell.angle_gamma   90.00
#
_symmetry.space_group_name_H-M   'P 1'
#
loop_
_entity.id
_entity.type
_entity.pdbx_description
1 polymer ?
#
loop_
_entity_poly.entity_id
_entity_poly.type
_entity_poly.pdbx_seq_one_letter_code
_entity_poly.pdbx_strand_id
1 'polypeptide(L)'
;MKPEIIFLTIWAIGVIVTWPVMIWYAVNSRRARGEPVMPRPPASARYADTRASGKQKGKWGGASNCLMVVVDDRELWLSPVFPITLFMPYGAFGLEFRKPVALVRAEARKDWTGMNVRLTLTAKGDPVVIDMRVRDPAKLLSALKI
;
A
#
# COMPACT_ATOMS: atom_id res chain seq x y z
N MET A 1 -44.97 -2.29 13.19
CA MET A 1 -43.61 -1.73 13.37
C MET A 1 -43.47 -0.56 12.41
N LYS A 2 -42.96 0.61 12.84
CA LYS A 2 -42.86 1.79 11.97
C LYS A 2 -41.91 1.50 10.79
N PRO A 3 -42.18 1.98 9.56
CA PRO A 3 -41.35 1.70 8.38
C PRO A 3 -39.89 2.16 8.55
N GLU A 4 -39.66 3.24 9.30
CA GLU A 4 -38.33 3.72 9.68
C GLU A 4 -37.52 2.67 10.46
N ILE A 5 -38.17 1.92 11.35
CA ILE A 5 -37.53 0.88 12.16
C ILE A 5 -37.16 -0.33 11.28
N ILE A 6 -38.01 -0.70 10.32
CA ILE A 6 -37.73 -1.77 9.36
C ILE A 6 -36.50 -1.40 8.52
N PHE A 7 -36.46 -0.18 7.98
CA PHE A 7 -35.33 0.31 7.22
C PHE A 7 -34.02 0.29 8.02
N LEU A 8 -34.04 0.84 9.24
CA LEU A 8 -32.86 0.85 10.12
C LEU A 8 -32.40 -0.58 10.47
N THR A 9 -33.33 -1.51 10.66
CA THR A 9 -33.00 -2.90 10.99
C THR A 9 -32.34 -3.60 9.80
N ILE A 10 -32.90 -3.47 8.59
CA ILE A 10 -32.32 -4.06 7.37
C ILE A 10 -30.95 -3.44 7.08
N TRP A 11 -30.82 -2.12 7.24
CA TRP A 11 -29.56 -1.42 7.04
C TRP A 11 -28.51 -1.87 8.06
N ALA A 12 -28.87 -1.97 9.34
CA ALA A 12 -27.97 -2.44 10.39
C ALA A 12 -27.51 -3.89 10.15
N ILE A 13 -28.42 -4.80 9.81
CA ILE A 13 -28.08 -6.18 9.46
C ILE A 13 -27.16 -6.20 8.24
N GLY A 14 -27.46 -5.42 7.21
CA GLY A 14 -26.62 -5.30 6.01
C GLY A 14 -25.20 -4.83 6.34
N VAL A 15 -25.04 -3.84 7.20
CA VAL A 15 -23.72 -3.34 7.64
C VAL A 15 -22.99 -4.40 8.49
N ILE A 16 -23.69 -5.00 9.45
CA ILE A 16 -23.14 -6.01 10.37
C ILE A 16 -22.68 -7.27 9.63
N VAL A 17 -23.33 -7.65 8.53
CA VAL A 17 -22.92 -8.82 7.73
C VAL A 17 -21.85 -8.45 6.71
N THR A 18 -21.99 -7.32 6.01
CA THR A 18 -21.07 -6.95 4.92
C THR A 18 -19.65 -6.68 5.43
N TRP A 19 -19.50 -6.00 6.56
CA TRP A 19 -18.18 -5.63 7.09
C TRP A 19 -17.32 -6.85 7.47
N PRO A 20 -17.80 -7.81 8.29
CA PRO A 20 -17.05 -9.03 8.59
C PRO A 20 -16.70 -9.84 7.34
N VAL A 21 -17.60 -9.93 6.35
CA VAL A 21 -17.33 -10.65 5.09
C VAL A 21 -16.20 -9.97 4.31
N MET A 22 -16.21 -8.65 4.20
CA MET A 22 -15.11 -7.90 3.56
C MET A 22 -13.78 -8.08 4.30
N ILE A 23 -13.80 -7.98 5.64
CA ILE A 23 -12.60 -8.18 6.45
C ILE A 23 -12.06 -9.60 6.29
N TRP A 24 -12.94 -10.59 6.36
CA TRP A 24 -12.58 -12.00 6.15
C TRP A 24 -11.96 -12.20 4.77
N TYR A 25 -12.56 -11.65 3.72
CA TYR A 25 -12.06 -11.74 2.36
C TYR A 25 -10.67 -11.06 2.21
N ALA A 26 -10.51 -9.86 2.76
CA ALA A 26 -9.24 -9.13 2.74
C ALA A 26 -8.13 -9.90 3.47
N VAL A 27 -8.41 -10.42 4.67
CA VAL A 27 -7.46 -11.21 5.45
C VAL A 27 -7.12 -12.52 4.74
N ASN A 28 -8.12 -13.24 4.23
CA ASN A 28 -7.92 -14.52 3.58
C ASN A 28 -7.14 -14.39 2.26
N SER A 29 -7.37 -13.32 1.49
CA SER A 29 -6.63 -13.05 0.24
C SER A 29 -5.11 -12.89 0.46
N ARG A 30 -4.70 -12.40 1.64
CA ARG A 30 -3.29 -12.26 2.05
C ARG A 30 -2.73 -13.57 2.57
N ARG A 31 -3.48 -14.25 3.46
CA ARG A 31 -3.09 -15.55 4.01
C ARG A 31 -2.87 -16.59 2.92
N ALA A 32 -3.75 -16.65 1.93
CA ALA A 32 -3.63 -17.55 0.78
C ALA A 32 -2.34 -17.32 -0.04
N ARG A 33 -1.70 -16.15 0.09
CA ARG A 33 -0.45 -15.78 -0.59
C ARG A 33 0.77 -15.78 0.33
N GLY A 34 0.61 -16.16 1.60
CA GLY A 34 1.68 -16.10 2.60
C GLY A 34 2.07 -14.68 3.04
N GLU A 35 1.23 -13.68 2.74
CA GLU A 35 1.51 -12.27 3.01
C GLU A 35 0.95 -11.86 4.39
N PRO A 36 1.68 -11.04 5.16
CA PRO A 36 1.24 -10.62 6.49
C PRO A 36 0.06 -9.66 6.40
N VAL A 37 -0.89 -9.78 7.34
CA VAL A 37 -2.00 -8.82 7.50
C VAL A 37 -1.49 -7.48 8.05
N MET A 38 -0.48 -7.53 8.92
CA MET A 38 0.21 -6.37 9.46
C MET A 38 1.69 -6.46 9.09
N PRO A 39 2.06 -5.97 7.90
CA PRO A 39 3.46 -5.98 7.49
C PRO A 39 4.27 -5.10 8.45
N ARG A 40 5.48 -5.56 8.77
CA ARG A 40 6.45 -4.84 9.62
C ARG A 40 7.77 -4.72 8.87
N PRO A 41 8.48 -3.60 9.03
CA PRO A 41 9.80 -3.47 8.44
C PRO A 41 10.75 -4.51 9.05
N PRO A 42 11.62 -5.14 8.24
CA PRO A 42 12.66 -6.04 8.74
C PRO A 42 13.71 -5.24 9.50
N ALA A 43 14.41 -5.88 10.44
CA ALA A 43 15.47 -5.24 11.22
C ALA A 43 16.69 -4.83 10.35
N SER A 44 16.87 -5.46 9.18
CA SER A 44 17.91 -5.15 8.21
C SER A 44 17.65 -3.89 7.38
N ALA A 45 16.46 -3.28 7.47
CA ALA A 45 16.08 -2.17 6.61
C ALA A 45 16.99 -0.95 6.76
N ARG A 46 17.66 -0.54 5.68
CA ARG A 46 18.40 0.74 5.57
C ARG A 46 17.46 1.94 5.65
N TYR A 47 16.25 1.76 5.11
CA TYR A 47 15.18 2.74 5.17
C TYR A 47 13.85 2.06 5.44
N ALA A 48 13.06 2.63 6.34
CA ALA A 48 11.70 2.20 6.60
C ALA A 48 10.81 3.43 6.90
N ASP A 49 9.70 3.53 6.18
CA ASP A 49 8.63 4.48 6.44
C ASP A 49 7.30 3.74 6.42
N THR A 50 6.58 3.74 7.54
CA THR A 50 5.31 3.02 7.72
C THR A 50 4.08 3.92 7.56
N ARG A 51 4.28 5.22 7.28
CA ARG A 51 3.21 6.22 7.13
C ARG A 51 3.30 6.96 5.81
N ALA A 52 3.88 6.32 4.79
CA ALA A 52 3.92 6.89 3.46
C ALA A 52 2.52 6.90 2.82
N SER A 53 2.39 7.72 1.78
CA SER A 53 1.30 7.61 0.82
C SER A 53 1.86 7.10 -0.51
N GLY A 54 1.06 6.37 -1.29
CA GLY A 54 1.43 5.99 -2.63
C GLY A 54 0.25 5.62 -3.51
N LYS A 55 0.45 5.80 -4.81
CA LYS A 55 -0.52 5.49 -5.86
C LYS A 55 0.20 4.97 -7.09
N GLN A 56 -0.22 3.81 -7.58
CA GLN A 56 0.23 3.29 -8.86
C GLN A 56 -0.52 3.97 -10.00
N LYS A 57 0.22 4.42 -11.03
CA LYS A 57 -0.38 4.97 -12.26
C LYS A 57 -1.21 3.89 -12.96
N GLY A 58 -2.43 4.23 -13.35
CA GLY A 58 -3.37 3.32 -14.03
C GLY A 58 -4.20 2.44 -13.09
N LYS A 59 -3.97 2.49 -11.76
CA LYS A 59 -4.85 1.84 -10.76
C LYS A 59 -5.79 2.86 -10.13
N TRP A 60 -7.01 2.39 -9.82
CA TRP A 60 -7.99 3.18 -9.09
C TRP A 60 -7.68 3.11 -7.59
N GLY A 61 -7.70 4.27 -6.92
CA GLY A 61 -7.34 4.39 -5.52
C GLY A 61 -5.83 4.49 -5.25
N GLY A 62 -5.47 4.37 -3.97
CA GLY A 62 -4.11 4.46 -3.46
C GLY A 62 -4.09 4.36 -1.93
N ALA A 63 -2.91 4.16 -1.35
CA ALA A 63 -2.73 4.16 0.10
C ALA A 63 -2.34 5.57 0.56
N SER A 64 -3.12 6.21 1.42
CA SER A 64 -2.81 7.53 1.97
C SER A 64 -2.42 7.41 3.44
N ASN A 65 -1.18 7.77 3.79
CA ASN A 65 -0.58 7.59 5.11
C ASN A 65 -0.65 6.14 5.66
N CYS A 66 -0.88 5.18 4.78
CA CYS A 66 -1.09 3.77 5.09
C CYS A 66 -0.26 2.88 4.16
N LEU A 67 0.89 3.37 3.73
CA LEU A 67 1.84 2.61 2.92
C LEU A 67 3.14 2.44 3.71
N MET A 68 3.60 1.19 3.77
CA MET A 68 4.94 0.86 4.21
C MET A 68 5.87 0.83 3.00
N VAL A 69 6.96 1.58 3.10
CA VAL A 69 8.08 1.62 2.16
C VAL A 69 9.31 1.18 2.91
N VAL A 70 9.93 0.10 2.46
CA VAL A 70 11.15 -0.44 3.05
C VAL A 70 12.19 -0.62 1.94
N VAL A 71 13.40 -0.18 2.22
CA VAL A 71 14.56 -0.50 1.39
C VAL A 71 15.55 -1.27 2.25
N ASP A 72 15.86 -2.48 1.82
CA ASP A 72 16.94 -3.31 2.34
C ASP A 72 18.09 -3.33 1.30
N ASP A 73 19.19 -4.00 1.62
CA ASP A 73 20.40 -4.11 0.80
C ASP A 73 20.14 -4.64 -0.62
N ARG A 74 19.07 -5.43 -0.81
CA ARG A 74 18.77 -6.11 -2.06
C ARG A 74 17.48 -5.65 -2.71
N GLU A 75 16.49 -5.24 -1.92
CA GLU A 75 15.10 -5.13 -2.37
C GLU A 75 14.41 -3.87 -1.84
N LEU A 76 13.56 -3.31 -2.70
CA LEU A 76 12.50 -2.40 -2.31
C LEU A 76 11.24 -3.22 -2.04
N TRP A 77 10.68 -3.01 -0.85
CA TRP A 77 9.40 -3.58 -0.44
C TRP A 77 8.38 -2.47 -0.23
N LEU A 78 7.26 -2.60 -0.95
CA LEU A 78 6.08 -1.77 -0.79
C LEU A 78 4.90 -2.65 -0.33
N SER A 79 4.18 -2.18 0.67
CA SER A 79 3.00 -2.87 1.17
C SER A 79 2.06 -1.90 1.90
N PRO A 80 0.76 -1.85 1.57
CA PRO A 80 -0.20 -1.15 2.39
C PRO A 80 -0.21 -1.73 3.82
N VAL A 81 -0.44 -0.86 4.79
CA VAL A 81 -0.60 -1.22 6.21
C VAL A 81 -2.03 -0.99 6.67
N PHE A 82 -2.30 -1.32 7.93
CA PHE A 82 -3.58 -1.00 8.57
C PHE A 82 -3.94 0.49 8.39
N PRO A 83 -5.21 0.82 8.08
CA PRO A 83 -6.38 -0.08 8.00
C PRO A 83 -6.61 -0.72 6.62
N ILE A 84 -5.85 -0.34 5.58
CA ILE A 84 -6.07 -0.82 4.20
C ILE A 84 -6.05 -2.35 4.13
N THR A 85 -5.16 -2.99 4.89
CA THR A 85 -5.04 -4.46 4.90
C THR A 85 -6.25 -5.21 5.44
N LEU A 86 -7.18 -4.53 6.12
CA LEU A 86 -8.44 -5.12 6.58
C LEU A 86 -9.61 -4.88 5.64
N PHE A 87 -9.58 -3.80 4.86
CA PHE A 87 -10.74 -3.41 4.04
C PHE A 87 -10.57 -3.72 2.55
N MET A 88 -9.33 -3.91 2.09
CA MET A 88 -9.03 -4.14 0.68
C MET A 88 -8.34 -5.49 0.50
N PRO A 89 -8.72 -6.30 -0.49
CA PRO A 89 -8.01 -7.54 -0.81
C PRO A 89 -6.58 -7.25 -1.30
N TYR A 90 -5.72 -8.27 -1.24
CA TYR A 90 -4.35 -8.17 -1.72
C TYR A 90 -4.30 -7.73 -3.19
N GLY A 91 -3.49 -6.71 -3.49
CA GLY A 91 -3.26 -6.24 -4.85
C GLY A 91 -4.31 -5.26 -5.36
N ALA A 92 -5.27 -4.84 -4.52
CA ALA A 92 -6.31 -3.88 -4.90
C ALA A 92 -5.71 -2.58 -5.49
N PHE A 93 -4.59 -2.12 -4.93
CA PHE A 93 -3.91 -0.90 -5.39
C PHE A 93 -2.65 -1.15 -6.21
N GLY A 94 -2.21 -2.41 -6.33
CA GLY A 94 -0.94 -2.77 -6.96
C GLY A 94 0.29 -2.26 -6.22
N LEU A 95 0.14 -1.94 -4.93
CA LEU A 95 1.21 -1.41 -4.08
C LEU A 95 1.89 -2.51 -3.27
N GLU A 96 1.44 -3.76 -3.39
CA GLU A 96 1.99 -4.94 -2.74
C GLU A 96 3.01 -5.65 -3.64
N PHE A 97 4.30 -5.37 -3.43
CA PHE A 97 5.36 -6.09 -4.12
C PHE A 97 6.72 -5.96 -3.43
N ARG A 98 7.60 -6.90 -3.79
CA ARG A 98 9.03 -6.85 -3.50
C ARG A 98 9.79 -6.90 -4.83
N LYS A 99 10.72 -5.98 -5.03
CA LYS A 99 11.52 -5.91 -6.26
C LYS A 99 12.98 -5.60 -5.93
N PRO A 100 13.95 -6.19 -6.64
CA PRO A 100 15.34 -5.83 -6.50
C PRO A 100 15.56 -4.33 -6.70
N VAL A 101 16.35 -3.68 -5.84
CA VAL A 101 16.63 -2.24 -5.92
C VAL A 101 17.24 -1.86 -7.29
N ALA A 102 18.01 -2.77 -7.90
CA ALA A 102 18.58 -2.61 -9.23
C ALA A 102 17.54 -2.35 -10.34
N LEU A 103 16.28 -2.77 -10.15
CA LEU A 103 15.19 -2.56 -11.10
C LEU A 103 14.36 -1.29 -10.81
N VAL A 104 14.72 -0.54 -9.77
CA VAL A 104 14.01 0.65 -9.32
C VAL A 104 14.76 1.89 -9.78
N ARG A 105 14.05 2.79 -10.45
CA ARG A 105 14.47 4.17 -10.65
C ARG A 105 13.61 5.09 -9.80
N ALA A 106 14.25 5.99 -9.07
CA ALA A 106 13.59 6.89 -8.15
C ALA A 106 13.98 8.34 -8.42
N GLU A 107 12.98 9.21 -8.50
CA GLU A 107 13.15 10.62 -8.79
C GLU A 107 12.37 11.44 -7.77
N ALA A 108 13.04 12.42 -7.14
CA ALA A 108 12.34 13.42 -6.35
C ALA A 108 11.59 14.38 -7.28
N ARG A 109 10.32 14.63 -6.97
CA ARG A 109 9.47 15.56 -7.69
C ARG A 109 8.77 16.47 -6.70
N LYS A 110 9.03 17.76 -6.82
CA LYS A 110 8.28 18.77 -6.09
C LYS A 110 6.95 19.02 -6.80
N ASP A 111 5.86 18.95 -6.07
CA ASP A 111 4.55 19.39 -6.53
C ASP A 111 3.87 20.28 -5.49
N TRP A 112 2.62 20.65 -5.77
CA TRP A 112 1.82 21.52 -4.91
C TRP A 112 1.50 20.92 -3.52
N THR A 113 1.61 19.59 -3.36
CA THR A 113 1.39 18.88 -2.08
C THR A 113 2.67 18.67 -1.28
N GLY A 114 3.83 19.03 -1.84
CA GLY A 114 5.12 18.94 -1.20
C GLY A 114 6.15 18.20 -2.05
N MET A 115 7.10 17.55 -1.38
CA MET A 115 8.09 16.71 -2.05
C MET A 115 7.57 15.27 -2.16
N ASN A 116 7.39 14.82 -3.39
CA ASN A 116 7.00 13.46 -3.73
C ASN A 116 8.18 12.71 -4.35
N VAL A 117 8.11 11.39 -4.34
CA VAL A 117 9.07 10.49 -4.98
C VAL A 117 8.33 9.65 -6.00
N ARG A 118 8.76 9.73 -7.25
CA ARG A 118 8.28 8.86 -8.31
C ARG A 118 9.20 7.66 -8.42
N LEU A 119 8.63 6.47 -8.30
CA LEU A 119 9.30 5.23 -8.60
C LEU A 119 8.86 4.72 -9.97
N THR A 120 9.83 4.29 -10.76
CA THR A 120 9.61 3.57 -12.00
C THR A 120 10.27 2.20 -11.86
N LEU A 121 9.46 1.15 -11.95
CA LEU A 121 9.92 -0.24 -11.86
C LEU A 121 9.99 -0.81 -13.27
N THR A 122 11.19 -1.17 -13.69
CA THR A 122 11.41 -1.83 -14.97
C THR A 122 11.27 -3.33 -14.76
N ALA A 123 10.06 -3.86 -15.00
CA ALA A 123 9.83 -5.30 -15.13
C ALA A 123 9.80 -5.68 -16.63
N LYS A 124 9.94 -6.96 -16.98
CA LYS A 124 9.71 -7.44 -18.36
C LYS A 124 8.26 -7.09 -18.75
N GLY A 125 8.07 -6.02 -19.53
CA GLY A 125 6.76 -5.48 -19.91
C GLY A 125 6.67 -3.97 -19.68
N ASP A 126 5.44 -3.48 -19.47
CA ASP A 126 5.21 -2.05 -19.23
C ASP A 126 5.79 -1.58 -17.89
N PRO A 127 6.44 -0.41 -17.86
CA PRO A 127 7.00 0.13 -16.63
C PRO A 127 5.89 0.47 -15.62
N VAL A 128 6.03 -0.05 -14.41
CA VAL A 128 5.10 0.28 -13.31
C VAL A 128 5.58 1.58 -12.68
N VAL A 129 4.75 2.62 -12.77
CA VAL A 129 5.04 3.94 -12.19
C VAL A 129 4.22 4.14 -10.93
N ILE A 130 4.87 4.57 -9.86
CA ILE A 130 4.26 4.80 -8.55
C ILE A 130 4.67 6.18 -8.05
N ASP A 131 3.68 7.02 -7.77
CA ASP A 131 3.90 8.30 -7.13
C ASP A 131 3.69 8.11 -5.61
N MET A 132 4.69 8.51 -4.82
CA MET A 132 4.68 8.33 -3.37
C MET A 132 5.02 9.61 -2.64
N ARG A 133 4.47 9.74 -1.44
CA ARG A 133 4.86 10.76 -0.47
C ARG A 133 5.45 10.06 0.75
N VAL A 134 6.69 10.37 1.05
CA VAL A 134 7.43 9.77 2.17
C VAL A 134 7.91 10.85 3.13
N ARG A 135 8.23 10.47 4.37
CA ARG A 135 8.68 11.41 5.40
C ARG A 135 10.04 12.03 5.07
N ASP A 136 10.96 11.24 4.53
CA ASP A 136 12.31 11.70 4.17
C ASP A 136 12.69 11.23 2.75
N PRO A 137 12.36 12.04 1.72
CA PRO A 137 12.68 11.73 0.33
C PRO A 137 14.17 11.58 0.08
N ALA A 138 15.01 12.39 0.76
CA ALA A 138 16.46 12.36 0.57
C ALA A 138 17.04 11.05 1.07
N LYS A 139 16.63 10.61 2.27
CA LYS A 139 17.05 9.33 2.84
C LYS A 139 16.57 8.15 1.99
N LEU A 140 15.33 8.16 1.49
CA LEU A 140 14.84 7.13 0.58
C LEU A 140 15.71 7.04 -0.69
N LEU A 141 15.98 8.18 -1.33
CA LEU A 141 16.81 8.22 -2.54
C LEU A 141 18.24 7.75 -2.26
N SER A 142 18.81 8.10 -1.10
CA SER A 142 20.13 7.60 -0.70
C SER A 142 20.14 6.09 -0.49
N ALA A 143 19.08 5.52 0.10
CA ALA A 143 18.98 4.08 0.34
C ALA A 143 18.80 3.27 -0.96
N LEU A 144 18.23 3.90 -2.01
CA LEU A 144 18.06 3.28 -3.33
C LEU A 144 19.29 3.40 -4.24
N LYS A 145 20.26 4.26 -3.88
CA LYS A 145 21.55 4.34 -4.56
C LYS A 145 22.50 3.34 -3.89
N ILE A 146 22.59 2.15 -4.48
CA ILE A 146 23.63 1.16 -4.14
C ILE A 146 24.95 1.63 -4.73
#